data_AF-A0A806D7Q8-F1
#
_entry.id   AF-A0A806D7Q8-F1
#
_cell.length_a   1.000
_cell.length_b   1.000
_cell.length_c   1.000
_cell.angle_alpha   90.00
_cell.angle_beta   90.00
_cell.angle_gamma   90.00
#
_symmetry.space_group_name_H-M   'P 1'
#
loop_
_entity.id
_entity.type
_entity.pdbx_description
1 polymer ?
#
loop_
_entity_poly.entity_id
_entity_poly.type
_entity_poly.pdbx_seq_one_letter_code
_entity_poly.pdbx_strand_id
1 'polypeptide(L)' 'MAKKSISLTRPSDEPTAPADLDKWVADNSKIDTEKTKRVAADIPIPVHMNLKMFCTREDRKIGDVLREMIVEKFG' A
#
# COMPACT_ATOMS: atom_id res chain seq x y z
N MET A 1 13.51 17.07 -50.04
CA MET A 1 13.08 16.79 -48.65
C MET A 1 12.97 15.27 -48.48
N ALA A 2 13.98 14.62 -47.90
CA ALA A 2 14.02 13.17 -47.75
C ALA A 2 13.21 12.72 -46.52
N LYS A 3 12.17 11.92 -46.72
CA LYS A 3 11.38 11.31 -45.63
C LYS A 3 12.16 10.12 -45.07
N LYS A 4 12.74 10.26 -43.88
CA LYS A 4 13.35 9.13 -43.15
C LYS A 4 12.22 8.24 -42.63
N SER A 5 12.08 7.04 -43.17
CA SER A 5 11.12 6.04 -42.67
C SER A 5 11.64 5.45 -41.36
N ILE A 6 10.90 5.64 -40.27
CA ILE A 6 11.18 5.00 -38.99
C ILE A 6 10.59 3.59 -39.08
N SER A 7 11.44 2.56 -39.16
CA SER A 7 10.99 1.17 -39.09
C SER A 7 10.69 0.80 -37.64
N LEU A 8 9.42 0.72 -37.28
CA LEU A 8 8.96 0.07 -36.04
C LEU A 8 9.05 -1.45 -36.23
N THR A 9 10.25 -2.02 -36.14
CA THR A 9 10.40 -3.47 -36.01
C THR A 9 9.95 -3.89 -34.60
N ARG A 10 9.16 -4.96 -34.52
CA ARG A 10 8.74 -5.57 -33.25
C ARG A 10 10.00 -5.79 -32.39
N PRO A 11 10.04 -5.29 -31.13
CA PRO A 11 11.12 -5.63 -30.20
C PRO A 11 11.24 -7.15 -30.13
N SER A 12 12.48 -7.66 -30.21
CA SER A 12 12.81 -9.09 -30.20
C SER A 12 11.97 -9.84 -29.16
N ASP A 13 11.40 -10.99 -29.53
CA ASP A 13 10.67 -11.93 -28.64
C ASP A 13 11.62 -12.65 -27.65
N GLU A 14 12.81 -12.10 -27.43
CA GLU A 14 13.71 -12.60 -26.40
C GLU A 14 13.18 -12.11 -25.05
N PRO A 15 12.88 -13.00 -24.09
CA PRO A 15 12.39 -12.58 -22.79
C PRO A 15 13.52 -11.86 -22.03
N THR A 16 13.64 -10.55 -22.21
CA THR A 16 14.31 -9.66 -21.26
C THR A 16 13.38 -9.44 -20.06
N ALA A 17 12.76 -10.51 -19.55
CA ALA A 17 12.10 -10.50 -18.28
C ALA A 17 13.17 -10.82 -17.25
N PRO A 18 13.54 -9.89 -16.34
CA PRO A 18 14.38 -10.27 -15.21
C PRO A 18 13.68 -11.39 -14.45
N ALA A 19 14.37 -12.51 -14.24
CA ALA A 19 13.87 -13.71 -13.54
C ALA A 19 13.44 -13.45 -12.07
N ASP A 20 13.49 -12.19 -11.63
CA ASP A 20 13.25 -11.71 -10.28
C ASP A 20 11.88 -11.03 -10.11
N LEU A 21 10.99 -11.11 -11.10
CA LEU A 21 9.60 -10.61 -10.97
C LEU A 21 8.85 -11.26 -9.78
N ASP A 22 9.13 -12.53 -9.50
CA ASP A 22 8.48 -13.28 -8.43
C ASP A 22 9.04 -12.97 -7.02
N LYS A 23 10.20 -12.29 -6.92
CA LYS A 23 10.76 -11.90 -5.61
C LYS A 23 9.88 -10.89 -4.89
N TRP A 24 9.13 -10.06 -5.61
CA TRP A 24 8.21 -9.08 -5.02
C TRP A 24 7.10 -9.74 -4.19
N VAL A 25 6.74 -10.99 -4.48
CA VAL A 25 5.66 -11.70 -3.77
C VAL A 25 6.15 -12.36 -2.47
N ALA A 26 7.44 -12.69 -2.38
CA ALA A 26 7.99 -13.48 -1.28
C ALA A 26 8.02 -12.73 0.07
N ASP A 27 8.16 -11.41 0.05
CA ASP A 27 8.31 -10.59 1.26
C ASP A 27 7.02 -10.45 2.09
N ASN A 28 5.85 -10.76 1.52
CA ASN A 28 4.57 -10.68 2.24
C ASN A 28 4.35 -11.82 3.24
N SER A 29 5.12 -12.91 3.14
CA SER A 29 4.92 -14.11 3.97
C SER A 29 5.72 -14.11 5.28
N LYS A 30 6.67 -13.18 5.45
CA LYS A 30 7.65 -13.19 6.56
C LYS A 30 7.28 -12.30 7.75
N ILE A 31 6.11 -11.67 7.76
CA ILE A 31 5.69 -10.91 8.92
C ILE A 31 4.75 -11.79 9.72
N ASP A 32 5.31 -12.42 10.76
CA ASP A 32 4.59 -13.07 11.87
C ASP A 32 3.81 -12.01 12.66
N THR A 33 2.88 -11.36 11.97
CA THR A 33 1.91 -10.44 12.54
C THR A 33 0.77 -11.35 12.99
N GLU A 34 0.30 -11.19 14.22
CA GLU A 34 -0.94 -11.82 14.67
C GLU A 34 -2.01 -11.75 13.58
N LYS A 35 -2.83 -12.80 13.42
CA LYS A 35 -3.85 -12.87 12.37
C LYS A 35 -4.81 -11.67 12.46
N THR A 36 -4.51 -10.60 11.72
CA THR A 36 -5.32 -9.38 11.72
C THR A 36 -6.44 -9.49 10.70
N LYS A 37 -7.64 -9.01 11.08
CA LYS A 37 -8.75 -8.81 10.14
C LYS A 37 -8.89 -7.31 9.83
N ARG A 38 -9.24 -6.98 8.58
CA ARG A 38 -9.54 -5.60 8.18
C ARG A 38 -10.95 -5.24 8.65
N VAL A 39 -11.08 -4.09 9.30
CA VAL A 39 -12.36 -3.52 9.72
C VAL A 39 -12.60 -2.25 8.90
N ALA A 40 -13.67 -2.23 8.12
CA ALA A 40 -14.13 -1.03 7.42
C ALA A 40 -15.25 -0.39 8.27
N ALA A 41 -15.07 0.88 8.63
CA ALA A 41 -16.03 1.61 9.44
C ALA A 41 -16.23 3.01 8.86
N ASP A 42 -17.48 3.44 8.78
CA ASP A 42 -17.83 4.80 8.39
C ASP A 42 -17.72 5.70 9.61
N ILE A 43 -16.92 6.76 9.50
CA ILE A 43 -16.68 7.72 10.57
C ILE A 43 -17.23 9.08 10.13
N PRO A 44 -18.00 9.80 10.98
CA PRO A 44 -18.45 11.14 10.66
C PRO A 44 -17.27 12.07 10.32
N ILE A 45 -17.44 12.90 9.28
CA ILE A 45 -16.45 13.87 8.81
C ILE A 45 -15.78 14.68 9.95
N PRO A 46 -16.53 15.29 10.91
CA PRO A 46 -15.89 16.08 11.96
C PRO A 46 -14.99 15.23 12.87
N VAL A 47 -15.38 13.99 13.14
CA VAL A 47 -14.60 13.06 13.97
C VAL A 47 -13.32 12.64 13.24
N HIS A 48 -13.42 12.32 11.95
CA HIS A 48 -12.26 11.98 11.13
C HIS A 48 -11.27 13.15 11.03
N MET A 49 -11.76 14.40 10.89
CA MET A 49 -10.93 15.60 10.86
C MET A 49 -10.16 15.77 12.18
N ASN A 50 -10.85 15.70 13.32
CA ASN A 50 -10.22 15.81 14.63
C ASN A 50 -9.20 14.69 14.87
N LEU A 51 -9.53 13.46 14.47
CA LEU A 51 -8.64 12.31 14.57
C LEU A 51 -7.37 12.50 13.73
N LYS A 52 -7.51 13.02 12.50
CA LYS A 52 -6.37 13.31 11.62
C LYS A 52 -5.46 14.39 12.23
N MET A 53 -6.03 15.47 12.76
CA MET A 53 -5.27 16.53 13.43
C MET A 53 -4.51 16.03 14.66
N PHE A 54 -5.16 15.18 15.48
CA PHE A 54 -4.51 14.52 16.62
C PHE A 54 -3.32 13.67 16.18
N CYS A 55 -3.50 12.83 15.16
CA CYS A 55 -2.44 11.97 14.64
C CYS A 55 -1.25 12.78 14.09
N THR A 56 -1.50 13.92 13.44
CA THR A 56 -0.44 14.82 12.96
C THR A 56 0.35 15.44 14.11
N ARG A 57 -0.29 15.79 15.22
CA ARG A 57 0.38 16.38 16.38
C ARG A 57 1.29 15.39 17.10
N GLU A 58 0.83 14.16 17.26
CA GLU A 58 1.55 13.10 17.99
C GLU A 58 2.54 12.32 17.11
N ASP A 59 2.61 12.62 15.81
CA ASP A 59 3.39 11.88 14.79
C ASP A 59 3.07 10.37 14.77
N ARG A 60 1.76 10.05 14.79
CA ARG A 60 1.27 8.66 14.85
C ARG A 60 0.44 8.30 13.62
N LYS A 61 0.45 7.02 13.26
CA LYS A 61 -0.42 6.50 12.19
C LYS A 61 -1.84 6.33 12.72
N ILE A 62 -2.81 6.77 11.93
CA ILE A 62 -4.23 6.68 12.29
C ILE A 62 -4.72 5.25 12.53
N GLY A 63 -4.18 4.27 11.79
CA GLY A 63 -4.51 2.86 11.96
C GLY A 63 -4.04 2.29 13.29
N ASP A 64 -2.90 2.76 13.81
CA ASP A 64 -2.35 2.30 15.08
C ASP A 64 -3.13 2.91 16.25
N VAL A 65 -3.45 4.20 16.16
CA VAL A 65 -4.32 4.89 17.12
C VAL A 65 -5.70 4.21 17.19
N LEU A 66 -6.31 3.92 16.04
CA LEU A 66 -7.60 3.21 16.01
C LEU A 66 -7.50 1.80 16.61
N ARG A 67 -6.40 1.09 16.33
CA ARG A 67 -6.18 -0.26 16.88
C ARG A 67 -6.06 -0.21 18.41
N GLU A 68 -5.30 0.73 18.95
CA GLU A 68 -5.17 0.95 20.38
C GLU A 68 -6.51 1.32 21.03
N MET A 69 -7.27 2.25 20.43
CA MET A 69 -8.60 2.61 20.94
C MET A 69 -9.57 1.43 20.96
N ILE A 70 -9.49 0.54 19.96
CA ILE A 70 -10.32 -0.67 19.92
C ILE A 70 -9.87 -1.67 21.00
N VAL A 71 -8.56 -1.88 21.17
CA VAL A 71 -8.01 -2.75 22.22
C VAL A 71 -8.32 -2.21 23.61
N GLU A 72 -8.23 -0.90 23.84
CA GLU A 72 -8.59 -0.30 25.13
C GLU A 72 -10.07 -0.50 25.49
N LYS A 73 -10.96 -0.55 24.49
CA LYS A 73 -12.41 -0.68 24.71
C LYS A 73 -12.92 -2.11 24.74
N PHE A 74 -12.26 -3.02 24.01
CA PHE A 74 -12.76 -4.38 23.77
C PHE A 74 -11.74 -5.49 24.06
N GLY A 75 -10.49 -5.13 24.35
CA GLY A 75 -9.40 -6.04 24.68
C GLY A 75 -9.25 -6.29 26.17
#